data_AF-A0A3A9EBH4-F1
#
_entry.id   AF-A0A3A9EBH4-F1
#
_cell.length_a   1.000
_cell.length_b   1.000
_cell.length_c   1.000
_cell.angle_alpha   90.00
_cell.angle_beta   90.00
_cell.angle_gamma   90.00
#
_symmetry.space_group_name_H-M   'P 1'
#
loop_
_entity.id
_entity.type
_entity.pdbx_description
1 polymer ?
#
loop_
_entity_poly.entity_id
_entity_poly.type
_entity_poly.pdbx_seq_one_letter_code
_entity_poly.pdbx_strand_id
1 'polypeptide(L)'
;LERNPWDKDLLDGYVELMLEICCSTRESVRICGQEIPTEVVKSRFLKLNSEHIGYVMDSLKSNTAKIGNIKAYTLAALYNAPVTMGQYYTSLVSHDMAHGLLDG
;
A
#
# COMPACT_ATOMS: atom_id res chain seq x y z
N LEU A 1 -20.89 8.59 7.68
CA LEU A 1 -19.60 8.59 6.97
C LEU A 1 -19.90 8.49 5.48
N GLU A 2 -19.85 9.61 4.76
CA GLU A 2 -19.85 9.57 3.29
C GLU A 2 -18.56 8.87 2.85
N ARG A 3 -18.67 7.66 2.31
CA ARG A 3 -17.58 7.04 1.57
C ARG A 3 -17.39 7.89 0.33
N ASN A 4 -16.33 8.67 0.32
CA ASN A 4 -15.98 9.55 -0.78
C ASN A 4 -15.93 8.72 -2.07
N PRO A 5 -16.65 9.07 -3.15
CA PRO A 5 -16.68 8.28 -4.39
C PRO A 5 -15.28 7.98 -4.95
N TRP A 6 -14.36 8.93 -4.77
CA TRP A 6 -12.95 8.81 -5.16
C TRP A 6 -12.19 7.68 -4.43
N ASP A 7 -12.60 7.33 -3.21
CA ASP A 7 -12.00 6.22 -2.46
C ASP A 7 -12.42 4.85 -3.04
N LYS A 8 -13.60 4.78 -3.68
CA LYS A 8 -14.06 3.55 -4.36
C LYS A 8 -13.30 3.31 -5.65
N ASP A 9 -13.14 4.32 -6.49
CA ASP A 9 -12.40 4.18 -7.75
C ASP A 9 -10.92 3.85 -7.49
N LEU A 10 -10.33 4.44 -6.45
CA LEU A 10 -8.97 4.14 -6.03
C LEU A 10 -8.83 2.70 -5.52
N LEU A 11 -9.77 2.26 -4.69
CA LEU A 11 -9.84 0.89 -4.20
C LEU A 11 -10.01 -0.13 -5.35
N ASP A 12 -10.95 0.13 -6.26
CA ASP A 12 -11.20 -0.72 -7.42
C ASP A 12 -9.93 -0.79 -8.29
N GLY A 13 -9.20 0.32 -8.43
CA GLY A 13 -7.89 0.34 -9.10
C GLY A 13 -6.82 -0.52 -8.41
N TYR A 14 -6.79 -0.56 -7.07
CA TYR A 14 -5.84 -1.43 -6.34
C TYR A 14 -6.18 -2.90 -6.52
N VAL A 15 -7.47 -3.24 -6.49
CA VAL A 15 -7.95 -4.60 -6.74
C VAL A 15 -7.60 -5.05 -8.15
N GLU A 16 -7.78 -4.18 -9.16
CA GLU A 16 -7.42 -4.48 -10.55
C GLU A 16 -5.92 -4.75 -10.70
N LEU A 17 -5.06 -3.96 -10.03
CA LEU A 17 -3.61 -4.19 -10.04
C LEU A 17 -3.22 -5.52 -9.39
N MET A 18 -3.87 -5.89 -8.28
CA MET A 18 -3.65 -7.19 -7.64
C MET A 18 -4.12 -8.33 -8.55
N LEU A 19 -5.27 -8.16 -9.21
CA LEU A 19 -5.82 -9.13 -10.15
C LEU A 19 -4.89 -9.37 -11.34
N GLU A 20 -4.29 -8.31 -11.89
CA GLU A 20 -3.31 -8.42 -12.98
C GLU A 20 -2.12 -9.33 -12.59
N ILE A 21 -1.63 -9.23 -11.35
CA ILE A 21 -0.57 -10.11 -10.85
C ILE A 21 -1.07 -11.53 -10.63
N CYS A 22 -2.25 -11.69 -10.04
CA CYS A 22 -2.87 -12.99 -9.80
C CYS A 22 -3.10 -13.78 -11.10
N CYS A 23 -3.46 -13.08 -12.18
CA CYS A 23 -3.68 -13.64 -13.51
C CYS A 23 -2.42 -13.70 -14.38
N SER A 24 -1.27 -13.21 -13.90
CA SER A 24 -0.04 -13.19 -14.67
C SER A 24 0.50 -14.61 -14.89
N THR A 25 0.95 -14.88 -16.12
CA THR A 25 1.66 -16.11 -16.51
C THR A 25 3.19 -15.98 -16.37
N ARG A 26 3.68 -14.81 -15.93
CA ARG A 26 5.11 -14.56 -15.74
C ARG A 26 5.62 -15.30 -14.49
N GLU A 27 6.86 -15.78 -14.54
CA GLU A 27 7.51 -16.44 -13.40
C GLU A 27 7.84 -15.47 -12.25
N SER A 28 8.16 -14.21 -12.60
CA SER A 28 8.52 -13.17 -11.64
C SER A 28 7.86 -11.82 -11.95
N VAL A 29 7.79 -10.99 -10.90
CA VAL A 29 7.31 -9.61 -10.93
C VAL A 29 8.36 -8.73 -10.26
N ARG A 30 8.65 -7.58 -10.89
CA ARG A 30 9.58 -6.60 -10.33
C ARG A 30 8.90 -5.76 -9.25
N ILE A 31 9.34 -5.90 -8.00
CA ILE A 31 8.88 -5.13 -6.84
C ILE A 31 10.08 -4.43 -6.19
N CYS A 32 10.02 -3.11 -5.99
CA CYS A 32 11.11 -2.30 -5.42
C CYS A 32 12.48 -2.54 -6.10
N GLY A 33 12.49 -2.83 -7.40
CA GLY A 33 13.72 -3.10 -8.16
C GLY A 33 14.25 -4.53 -8.04
N GLN A 34 13.59 -5.42 -7.30
CA GLN A 34 13.92 -6.83 -7.15
C GLN A 34 12.94 -7.70 -7.94
N GLU A 35 13.42 -8.78 -8.56
CA GLU A 35 12.57 -9.80 -9.17
C GLU A 35 12.07 -10.76 -8.09
N ILE A 36 10.77 -10.76 -7.86
CA ILE A 36 10.12 -11.61 -6.86
C ILE A 36 9.28 -12.65 -7.59
N PRO A 37 9.34 -13.95 -7.22
CA PRO A 37 8.49 -14.96 -7.83
C PRO A 37 7.01 -14.58 -7.73
N THR A 38 6.27 -14.70 -8.83
CA THR A 38 4.86 -14.24 -8.89
C THR A 38 4.02 -14.90 -7.81
N GLU A 39 4.25 -16.19 -7.53
CA GLU A 39 3.53 -16.93 -6.48
C GLU A 39 3.78 -16.37 -5.07
N VAL A 40 4.96 -15.83 -4.80
CA VAL A 40 5.25 -15.15 -3.52
C VAL A 40 4.48 -13.84 -3.42
N VAL A 41 4.41 -13.08 -4.52
CA VAL A 41 3.64 -11.84 -4.59
C VAL A 41 2.14 -12.12 -4.38
N LYS A 42 1.59 -13.13 -5.07
CA LYS A 42 0.20 -13.59 -4.91
C LYS A 42 -0.09 -13.99 -3.46
N SER A 43 0.77 -14.82 -2.86
CA SER A 43 0.62 -15.24 -1.46
C SER A 43 0.58 -14.05 -0.50
N ARG A 44 1.34 -12.99 -0.80
CA ARG A 44 1.35 -11.78 0.03
C ARG A 44 0.09 -10.93 -0.17
N PHE A 45 -0.39 -10.80 -1.41
CA PHE A 45 -1.65 -10.12 -1.72
C PHE A 45 -2.87 -10.80 -1.10
N LEU A 46 -2.91 -12.13 -1.04
CA LEU A 46 -3.98 -12.88 -0.37
C LEU A 46 -4.04 -12.65 1.16
N LYS A 47 -2.99 -12.09 1.76
CA LYS A 47 -2.94 -11.75 3.19
C LYS A 47 -3.40 -10.32 3.48
N LEU A 48 -3.70 -9.53 2.43
CA LEU A 48 -4.18 -8.16 2.62
C LEU A 48 -5.60 -8.17 3.18
N ASN A 49 -5.87 -7.18 4.02
CA ASN A 49 -7.17 -6.93 4.64
C ASN A 49 -7.45 -5.43 4.54
N SER A 50 -8.61 -4.99 5.02
CA SER A 50 -9.01 -3.57 4.94
C SER A 50 -8.04 -2.60 5.60
N GLU A 51 -7.34 -3.00 6.66
CA GLU A 51 -6.35 -2.16 7.35
C GLU A 51 -5.12 -1.92 6.47
N HIS A 52 -4.60 -2.98 5.83
CA HIS A 52 -3.49 -2.86 4.89
C HIS A 52 -3.83 -1.93 3.72
N ILE A 53 -5.07 -2.01 3.21
CA ILE A 53 -5.52 -1.16 2.11
C ILE A 53 -5.63 0.30 2.56
N GLY A 54 -6.20 0.55 3.75
CA GLY A 54 -6.26 1.89 4.34
C GLY A 54 -4.87 2.51 4.48
N TYR A 55 -3.92 1.76 5.04
CA TYR A 55 -2.51 2.16 5.14
C TYR A 55 -1.90 2.58 3.79
N VAL A 56 -2.15 1.81 2.73
CA VAL A 56 -1.66 2.14 1.38
C VAL A 56 -2.31 3.41 0.85
N MET A 57 -3.62 3.57 1.01
CA MET A 57 -4.34 4.80 0.62
C MET A 57 -3.77 6.02 1.33
N ASP A 58 -3.54 5.94 2.63
CA ASP A 58 -2.98 7.03 3.44
C ASP A 58 -1.54 7.34 3.04
N SER A 59 -0.73 6.31 2.79
CA SER A 59 0.65 6.46 2.32
C SER A 59 0.71 7.20 0.97
N LEU A 60 -0.18 6.88 0.03
CA LEU A 60 -0.26 7.59 -1.26
C LEU A 60 -0.74 9.03 -1.10
N LYS A 61 -1.72 9.29 -0.23
CA LYS A 61 -2.23 10.65 0.03
C LYS A 61 -1.18 11.55 0.70
N SER A 62 -0.37 11.00 1.61
CA SER A 62 0.69 11.73 2.31
C SER A 62 1.93 12.03 1.46
N ASN A 63 2.11 11.31 0.35
CA ASN A 63 3.29 11.44 -0.48
C ASN A 63 3.12 12.61 -1.47
N THR A 64 3.68 13.77 -1.13
CA THR A 64 3.60 15.01 -1.92
C THR A 64 4.58 15.05 -3.09
N ALA A 65 5.48 14.06 -3.20
CA ALA A 65 6.40 13.95 -4.33
C ALA A 65 5.67 13.41 -5.57
N LYS A 66 5.97 13.99 -6.74
CA LYS A 66 5.39 13.55 -8.02
C LYS A 66 5.80 12.11 -8.32
N ILE A 67 4.91 11.16 -8.09
CA ILE A 67 5.16 9.74 -8.36
C ILE A 67 5.21 9.54 -9.88
N GLY A 68 6.40 9.33 -10.42
CA GLY A 68 6.60 9.14 -11.87
C GLY A 68 5.99 7.85 -12.42
N ASN A 69 5.94 6.78 -11.61
CA ASN A 69 5.28 5.52 -11.95
C ASN A 69 4.37 5.08 -10.80
N ILE A 70 3.13 5.57 -10.84
CA ILE A 70 2.13 5.30 -9.80
C ILE A 70 1.84 3.81 -9.64
N LYS A 71 1.80 3.06 -10.75
CA LYS A 71 1.53 1.62 -10.75
C LYS A 71 2.60 0.85 -9.96
N ALA A 72 3.87 1.07 -10.27
CA ALA A 72 4.98 0.39 -9.58
C ALA A 72 5.02 0.75 -8.09
N TYR A 73 4.72 2.00 -7.75
CA TYR A 73 4.66 2.45 -6.36
C TYR A 73 3.51 1.77 -5.59
N THR A 74 2.29 1.81 -6.13
CA THR A 74 1.12 1.16 -5.52
C THR A 74 1.35 -0.33 -5.33
N LEU A 75 1.92 -1.01 -6.32
CA LEU A 75 2.21 -2.43 -6.24
C LEU A 75 3.22 -2.76 -5.13
N ALA A 76 4.26 -1.93 -5.01
CA ALA A 76 5.23 -2.04 -3.93
C ALA A 76 4.61 -1.77 -2.56
N ALA A 77 3.74 -0.75 -2.44
CA ALA A 77 3.05 -0.42 -1.20
C ALA A 77 2.13 -1.56 -0.76
N LEU A 78 1.31 -2.11 -1.66
CA LEU A 78 0.44 -3.26 -1.41
C LEU A 78 1.25 -4.50 -0.99
N TYR A 79 2.37 -4.77 -1.67
CA TYR A 79 3.23 -5.92 -1.33
C TYR A 79 3.87 -5.76 0.06
N ASN A 80 4.27 -4.55 0.43
CA ASN A 80 4.96 -4.29 1.69
C ASN A 80 4.01 -4.05 2.87
N ALA A 81 2.73 -3.75 2.62
CA ALA A 81 1.76 -3.37 3.65
C ALA A 81 1.74 -4.30 4.87
N PRO A 82 1.72 -5.65 4.76
CA PRO A 82 1.72 -6.52 5.93
C PRO A 82 2.96 -6.41 6.83
N VAL A 83 4.08 -5.95 6.28
CA VAL A 83 5.36 -5.85 7.00
C VAL A 83 5.61 -4.42 7.48
N THR A 84 5.18 -3.41 6.72
CA THR A 84 5.45 -2.00 7.03
C THR A 84 4.35 -1.32 7.84
N MET A 85 3.12 -1.86 7.83
CA MET A 85 1.99 -1.28 8.56
C MET A 85 2.25 -1.15 10.06
N GLY A 86 2.87 -2.17 10.69
CA GLY A 86 3.20 -2.13 12.11
C GLY A 86 4.20 -1.02 12.47
N GLN A 87 5.21 -0.80 11.63
CA GLN A 87 6.15 0.31 11.80
C GLN A 87 5.49 1.66 11.57
N TYR A 88 4.59 1.75 10.58
CA TYR A 88 3.87 2.99 10.27
C TYR A 88 2.97 3.44 11.42
N TYR A 89 2.15 2.56 11.99
CA TYR A 89 1.31 2.93 13.14
C TYR A 89 2.12 3.23 14.40
N THR A 90 3.22 2.50 14.65
CA THR A 90 4.13 2.83 15.76
C THR A 90 4.75 4.23 15.59
N SER A 91 5.13 4.57 14.35
CA SER A 91 5.71 5.87 14.02
C SER A 91 4.68 7.01 14.11
N LEU A 92 3.44 6.77 13.65
CA LEU A 92 2.34 7.73 13.77
C LEU A 92 2.01 8.04 15.23
N VAL A 93 1.84 7.02 16.08
CA VAL A 93 1.57 7.24 17.51
C VAL A 93 2.72 8.00 18.18
N SER A 94 3.97 7.68 17.82
CA SER A 94 5.14 8.40 18.34
C SER A 94 5.16 9.87 17.86
N HIS A 95 4.76 10.12 16.63
CA HIS A 95 4.70 11.47 16.05
C HIS A 95 3.58 12.30 16.69
N ASP A 96 2.38 11.73 16.90
CA ASP A 96 1.27 12.40 17.57
C ASP A 96 1.56 12.67 19.05
N MET A 97 2.23 11.74 19.74
CA MET A 97 2.69 11.96 21.13
C MET A 97 3.76 13.05 21.21
N ALA A 98 4.68 13.10 20.25
CA ALA A 98 5.70 14.14 20.18
C ALA A 98 5.09 15.52 19.88
N HIS A 99 4.12 15.60 18.95
CA HIS A 99 3.45 16.85 18.62
C HIS A 99 2.54 17.33 19.77
N GLY A 100 1.82 16.42 20.43
CA GLY A 100 0.97 16.74 21.58
C GLY A 100 1.74 17.18 22.83
N LEU A 101 3.03 16.87 22.94
CA LEU A 101 3.90 17.34 24.02
C LEU A 101 4.46 18.75 23.78
N LEU A 102 4.51 19.20 22.52
CA LEU A 102 5.00 20.53 22.15
C LEU A 102 3.90 21.60 22.16
N ASP A 103 2.64 21.17 22.07
CA ASP A 103 1.44 22.03 22.11
C ASP A 103 0.78 22.11 23.52
N GLY A 104 1.46 21.63 24.57
CA GLY A 104 0.97 21.56 25.96
C GLY A 104 1.67 22.48 26.95
#